data_AF-A0AA37FES8-F1
#
_entry.id   AF-A0AA37FES8-F1
#
_cell.length_a   1.000
_cell.length_b   1.000
_cell.length_c   1.000
_cell.angle_alpha   90.00
_cell.angle_beta   90.00
_cell.angle_gamma   90.00
#
_symmetry.space_group_name_H-M   'P 1'
#
loop_
_entity.id
_entity.type
_entity.pdbx_description
1 polymer ?
#
loop_
_entity_poly.entity_id
_entity_poly.type
_entity_poly.pdbx_seq_one_letter_code
_entity_poly.pdbx_strand_id
1 'polypeptide(L)'
;MDNGLAHEESAFINFRRYVPDPKEHGFRWVDIKQLRFAAEAVDDGGLLAALIGHEQFRDDYAGGGVLPDGPRHGPYWLRLITPDLYELTSQAKAVQILREWADPLWDSPTKLGADLQREVSTRLASADGIYYLSELGDEAIHDWGRVHDYFHEFVLVDRSAGRITLIVAADD
;
A
#
# COMPACT_ATOMS: atom_id res chain seq x y z
N MET A 1 0.55 -7.48 22.54
CA MET A 1 0.00 -8.75 22.02
C MET A 1 0.74 -8.99 20.73
N ASP A 2 1.36 -10.16 20.59
CA ASP A 2 1.97 -10.56 19.33
C ASP A 2 0.83 -10.68 18.29
N ASN A 3 0.82 -9.83 17.27
CA ASN A 3 -0.25 -9.81 16.28
C ASN A 3 -0.05 -10.87 15.18
N GLY A 4 0.95 -11.73 15.33
CA GLY A 4 1.23 -12.84 14.42
C GLY A 4 1.85 -12.44 13.09
N LEU A 5 2.17 -11.15 12.90
CA LEU A 5 2.89 -10.62 11.75
C LEU A 5 4.30 -10.22 12.14
N ALA A 6 5.27 -10.63 11.31
CA ALA A 6 6.65 -10.17 11.42
C ALA A 6 7.03 -9.40 10.16
N HIS A 7 7.43 -8.13 10.31
CA HIS A 7 7.96 -7.34 9.20
C HIS A 7 9.23 -7.99 8.64
N GLU A 8 9.29 -8.16 7.31
CA GLU A 8 10.43 -8.76 6.61
C GLU A 8 11.28 -7.71 5.91
N GLU A 9 10.64 -6.92 5.06
CA GLU A 9 11.29 -5.97 4.17
C GLU A 9 10.35 -4.83 3.79
N SER A 10 10.96 -3.74 3.33
CA SER A 10 10.26 -2.63 2.70
C SER A 10 10.97 -2.21 1.42
N ALA A 11 10.21 -1.74 0.43
CA ALA A 11 10.72 -1.16 -0.80
C ALA A 11 10.02 0.16 -1.06
N PHE A 12 10.78 1.17 -1.52
CA PHE A 12 10.26 2.50 -1.81
C PHE A 12 10.72 2.99 -3.18
N ILE A 13 9.77 3.23 -4.07
CA ILE A 13 9.98 3.75 -5.41
C ILE A 13 9.52 5.21 -5.43
N ASN A 14 10.46 6.15 -5.43
CA ASN A 14 10.16 7.56 -5.59
C ASN A 14 10.43 7.98 -7.04
N PHE A 15 9.41 8.48 -7.75
CA PHE A 15 9.51 8.74 -9.19
C PHE A 15 10.53 9.84 -9.50
N ARG A 16 10.78 10.76 -8.56
CA ARG A 16 11.81 11.81 -8.65
C ARG A 16 13.22 11.25 -8.90
N ARG A 17 13.49 10.00 -8.50
CA ARG A 17 14.79 9.34 -8.72
C ARG A 17 15.02 8.96 -10.18
N TYR A 18 13.97 8.92 -10.99
CA TYR A 18 13.99 8.48 -12.39
C TYR A 18 13.73 9.63 -13.34
N VAL A 19 12.87 10.54 -12.92
CA VAL A 19 12.43 11.69 -13.71
C VAL A 19 12.58 12.93 -12.83
N PRO A 20 13.61 13.77 -13.05
CA PRO A 20 13.90 14.90 -12.16
C PRO A 20 12.91 16.07 -12.24
N ASP A 21 12.16 16.21 -13.34
CA ASP A 21 11.18 17.30 -13.49
C ASP A 21 9.90 17.00 -12.69
N PRO A 22 9.53 17.85 -11.71
CA PRO A 22 8.29 17.69 -10.94
C PRO A 22 7.02 17.58 -11.77
N LYS A 23 6.97 18.26 -12.91
CA LYS A 23 5.81 18.20 -13.81
C LYS A 23 5.63 16.84 -14.45
N GLU A 24 6.71 16.09 -14.59
CA GLU A 24 6.69 14.78 -15.23
C GLU A 24 6.50 13.67 -14.19
N HIS A 25 7.16 13.77 -13.02
CA HIS A 25 7.05 12.73 -11.99
C HIS A 25 5.84 12.89 -11.06
N GLY A 26 5.21 14.08 -11.05
CA GLY A 26 3.95 14.35 -10.33
C GLY A 26 4.01 14.08 -8.82
N PHE A 27 5.20 14.20 -8.22
CA PHE A 27 5.47 13.85 -6.81
C PHE A 27 5.11 12.41 -6.40
N ARG A 28 4.90 11.52 -7.39
CA ARG A 28 4.45 10.16 -7.17
C ARG A 28 5.50 9.27 -6.53
N TRP A 29 5.02 8.36 -5.70
CA TRP A 29 5.82 7.31 -5.09
C TRP A 29 4.99 6.07 -4.80
N VAL A 30 5.69 4.95 -4.61
CA VAL A 30 5.13 3.68 -4.14
C VAL A 30 5.92 3.21 -2.93
N ASP A 31 5.24 2.98 -1.81
CA ASP A 31 5.78 2.31 -0.63
C ASP A 31 5.23 0.89 -0.54
N ILE A 32 6.10 -0.05 -0.17
CA ILE A 32 5.78 -1.47 -0.09
C ILE A 32 6.31 -1.98 1.24
N LYS A 33 5.46 -2.63 2.03
CA LYS A 33 5.84 -3.29 3.28
C LYS A 33 5.41 -4.74 3.22
N GLN A 34 6.36 -5.66 3.37
CA GLN A 34 6.10 -7.10 3.37
C GLN A 34 6.22 -7.63 4.79
N LEU A 35 5.21 -8.40 5.21
CA LEU A 35 5.17 -9.05 6.50
C LEU A 35 4.90 -10.54 6.30
N ARG A 36 5.50 -11.37 7.15
CA ARG A 36 5.27 -12.81 7.22
C ARG A 36 4.20 -13.11 8.26
N PHE A 37 3.30 -14.03 7.94
CA PHE A 37 2.37 -14.63 8.89
C PHE A 37 2.63 -16.13 9.05
N ALA A 38 2.33 -16.67 10.23
CA ALA A 38 2.30 -18.12 10.42
C ALA A 38 1.13 -18.71 9.64
N ALA A 39 1.38 -19.75 8.84
CA ALA A 39 0.41 -20.34 7.91
C ALA A 39 -0.81 -21.02 8.56
N GLU A 40 -0.98 -20.96 9.88
CA GLU A 40 -2.18 -21.47 10.54
C GLU A 40 -3.42 -20.66 10.12
N ALA A 41 -4.59 -21.29 10.19
CA ALA A 41 -5.84 -21.00 9.50
C ALA A 41 -6.51 -19.63 9.81
N VAL A 42 -5.77 -18.53 9.70
CA VAL A 42 -6.32 -17.18 9.71
C VAL A 42 -6.92 -16.91 8.34
N ASP A 43 -8.20 -16.56 8.32
CA ASP A 43 -8.86 -16.07 7.12
C ASP A 43 -8.31 -14.69 6.71
N ASP A 44 -8.66 -14.22 5.51
CA ASP A 44 -8.12 -12.95 5.02
C ASP A 44 -8.57 -11.76 5.89
N GLY A 45 -9.77 -11.82 6.49
CA GLY A 45 -10.24 -10.80 7.42
C GLY A 45 -9.39 -10.70 8.69
N GLY A 46 -8.97 -11.84 9.24
CA GLY A 46 -8.04 -11.90 10.36
C GLY A 46 -6.64 -11.39 10.00
N LEU A 47 -6.16 -11.67 8.79
CA LEU A 47 -4.88 -11.14 8.29
C LEU A 47 -4.92 -9.61 8.10
N LEU A 48 -6.02 -9.08 7.56
CA LEU A 48 -6.25 -7.63 7.46
C LEU A 48 -6.30 -6.99 8.86
N ALA A 49 -7.02 -7.58 9.80
CA ALA A 49 -7.06 -7.09 11.18
C ALA A 49 -5.68 -7.09 11.84
N ALA A 50 -4.89 -8.15 11.62
CA ALA A 50 -3.53 -8.24 12.11
C ALA A 50 -2.62 -7.15 11.51
N LEU A 51 -2.74 -6.89 10.20
CA LEU A 51 -2.01 -5.83 9.51
C LEU A 51 -2.37 -4.46 10.06
N ILE A 52 -3.66 -4.13 10.17
CA ILE A 52 -4.16 -2.85 10.71
C ILE A 52 -3.66 -2.63 12.15
N GLY A 53 -3.55 -3.71 12.94
CA GLY A 53 -3.01 -3.67 14.29
C GLY A 53 -1.48 -3.53 14.37
N HIS A 54 -0.75 -3.81 13.30
CA HIS A 54 0.72 -3.83 13.27
C HIS A 54 1.30 -2.41 13.27
N GLU A 55 2.46 -2.22 13.91
CA GLU A 55 3.12 -0.90 13.97
C GLU A 55 3.46 -0.35 12.58
N GLN A 56 3.85 -1.20 11.62
CA GLN A 56 4.19 -0.79 10.25
C GLN A 56 3.01 -0.18 9.48
N PHE A 57 1.78 -0.43 9.94
CA PHE A 57 0.55 0.19 9.43
C PHE A 57 0.27 1.55 10.08
N ARG A 58 1.19 2.12 10.85
CA ARG A 58 1.02 3.42 11.52
C ARG A 58 1.90 4.47 10.86
N ASP A 59 1.85 4.50 9.54
CA ASP A 59 2.55 5.46 8.71
C ASP A 59 1.51 6.43 8.15
N ASP A 60 1.58 7.70 8.54
CA ASP A 60 0.64 8.71 8.02
C ASP A 60 1.04 9.20 6.63
N TYR A 61 2.19 8.73 6.10
CA TYR A 61 2.76 9.12 4.82
C TYR A 61 2.92 10.65 4.63
N ALA A 62 2.87 11.43 5.71
CA ALA A 62 3.11 12.87 5.71
C ALA A 62 4.60 13.23 5.96
N GLY A 63 5.50 12.29 5.66
CA GLY A 63 6.96 12.45 5.75
C GLY A 63 7.61 12.03 7.08
N GLY A 64 6.82 11.62 8.08
CA GLY A 64 7.32 11.16 9.38
C GLY A 64 7.74 9.68 9.43
N GLY A 65 7.22 8.86 8.51
CA GLY A 65 7.35 7.41 8.54
C GLY A 65 6.53 6.77 9.66
N VAL A 66 6.85 5.50 9.97
CA VAL A 66 6.13 4.72 10.98
C VAL A 66 6.25 5.34 12.38
N LEU A 67 5.11 5.63 13.00
CA LEU A 67 4.99 5.99 14.40
C LEU A 67 4.28 4.85 15.16
N PRO A 68 5.00 4.00 15.92
CA PRO A 68 4.43 2.79 16.52
C PRO A 68 3.20 2.98 17.42
N ASP A 69 3.10 4.13 18.10
CA ASP A 69 1.95 4.51 18.94
C ASP A 69 1.04 5.54 18.26
N GLY A 70 1.23 5.74 16.95
CA GLY A 70 0.53 6.73 16.14
C GLY A 70 -0.96 6.43 15.97
N PRO A 71 -1.83 7.45 15.96
CA PRO A 71 -3.26 7.30 15.76
C PRO A 71 -3.70 7.40 14.28
N ARG A 72 -2.76 7.43 13.33
CA ARG A 72 -2.99 7.76 11.92
C ARG A 72 -2.40 6.69 11.02
N HIS A 73 -2.99 6.56 9.84
CA HIS A 73 -2.46 5.77 8.73
C HIS A 73 -2.96 6.34 7.40
N GLY A 74 -2.03 6.59 6.47
CA GLY A 74 -2.36 7.32 5.24
C GLY A 74 -3.12 8.61 5.57
N PRO A 75 -4.20 8.93 4.86
CA PRO A 75 -4.97 10.13 5.12
C PRO A 75 -5.97 9.99 6.28
N TYR A 76 -6.10 8.81 6.89
CA TYR A 76 -7.21 8.49 7.79
C TYR A 76 -6.82 8.33 9.26
N TRP A 77 -7.77 8.60 10.16
CA TRP A 77 -7.64 8.17 11.55
C TRP A 77 -7.65 6.65 11.63
N LEU A 78 -6.58 6.06 12.17
CA LEU A 78 -6.39 4.60 12.24
C LEU A 78 -7.58 3.87 12.86
N ARG A 79 -8.19 4.45 13.89
CA ARG A 79 -9.35 3.86 14.60
C ARG A 79 -10.60 3.65 13.72
N LEU A 80 -10.64 4.27 12.54
CA LEU A 80 -11.73 4.18 11.58
C LEU A 80 -11.42 3.22 10.43
N ILE A 81 -10.19 2.70 10.35
CA ILE A 81 -9.80 1.70 9.36
C ILE A 81 -10.08 0.32 9.93
N THR A 82 -10.91 -0.43 9.23
CA THR A 82 -11.38 -1.75 9.63
C THR A 82 -11.28 -2.72 8.45
N PRO A 83 -11.16 -4.04 8.68
CA PRO A 83 -11.02 -5.01 7.60
C PRO A 83 -12.14 -4.97 6.55
N ASP A 84 -13.36 -4.60 6.93
CA ASP A 84 -14.52 -4.52 6.04
C ASP A 84 -14.47 -3.36 5.04
N LEU A 85 -13.56 -2.41 5.21
CA LEU A 85 -13.28 -1.33 4.25
C LEU A 85 -12.39 -1.80 3.08
N TYR A 86 -11.85 -3.01 3.16
CA TYR A 86 -11.05 -3.59 2.10
C TYR A 86 -11.91 -4.45 1.18
N GLU A 87 -12.03 -4.01 -0.07
CA GLU A 87 -12.77 -4.73 -1.10
C GLU A 87 -11.85 -5.68 -1.86
N LEU A 88 -12.29 -6.93 -2.02
CA LEU A 88 -11.61 -7.89 -2.89
C LEU A 88 -11.66 -7.39 -4.33
N THR A 89 -10.49 -7.25 -4.96
CA THR A 89 -10.34 -6.77 -6.33
C THR A 89 -9.58 -7.77 -7.19
N SER A 90 -9.68 -7.60 -8.51
CA SER A 90 -8.94 -8.43 -9.47
C SER A 90 -7.57 -7.83 -9.76
N GLN A 91 -6.62 -8.68 -10.14
CA GLN A 91 -5.30 -8.23 -10.61
C GLN A 91 -5.42 -7.22 -11.76
N ALA A 92 -6.32 -7.47 -12.72
CA ALA A 92 -6.53 -6.58 -13.85
C ALA A 92 -7.01 -5.19 -13.40
N LYS A 93 -7.91 -5.12 -12.41
CA LYS A 93 -8.40 -3.85 -11.87
C LYS A 93 -7.36 -3.11 -11.03
N ALA A 94 -6.54 -3.84 -10.26
CA ALA A 94 -5.44 -3.23 -9.51
C ALA A 94 -4.38 -2.61 -10.44
N VAL A 95 -3.96 -3.35 -11.48
CA VAL A 95 -3.05 -2.82 -12.53
C VAL A 95 -3.70 -1.65 -13.27
N GLN A 96 -5.00 -1.79 -13.59
CA GLN A 96 -5.98 -0.72 -13.80
C GLN A 96 -5.59 0.62 -13.16
N ILE A 97 -5.89 0.66 -11.86
CA ILE A 97 -5.80 1.84 -11.00
C ILE A 97 -4.38 2.39 -10.98
N LEU A 98 -3.39 1.51 -10.80
CA LEU A 98 -1.99 1.92 -10.72
C LEU A 98 -1.48 2.52 -12.04
N ARG A 99 -1.90 1.97 -13.18
CA ARG A 99 -1.54 2.49 -14.50
C ARG A 99 -2.17 3.87 -14.73
N GLU A 100 -3.47 4.02 -14.44
CA GLU A 100 -4.17 5.30 -14.58
C GLU A 100 -3.53 6.39 -13.71
N TRP A 101 -3.16 6.05 -12.47
CA TRP A 101 -2.47 6.97 -11.56
C TRP A 101 -1.05 7.31 -12.03
N ALA A 102 -0.27 6.33 -12.48
CA ALA A 102 1.13 6.53 -12.86
C ALA A 102 1.33 7.06 -14.29
N ASP A 103 0.28 7.16 -15.11
CA ASP A 103 0.36 7.61 -16.51
C ASP A 103 1.10 8.98 -16.63
N PRO A 104 1.98 9.17 -17.64
CA PRO A 104 2.39 8.24 -18.69
C PRO A 104 3.57 7.30 -18.34
N LEU A 105 3.97 7.22 -17.07
CA LEU A 105 5.23 6.61 -16.68
C LEU A 105 5.17 5.08 -16.50
N TRP A 106 3.98 4.51 -16.32
CA TRP A 106 3.79 3.09 -16.00
C TRP A 106 4.40 2.12 -17.03
N ASP A 107 4.09 2.31 -18.32
CA ASP A 107 4.55 1.45 -19.42
C ASP A 107 5.82 1.98 -20.11
N SER A 108 6.45 3.01 -19.53
CA SER A 108 7.66 3.59 -20.10
C SER A 108 8.80 2.56 -20.06
N PRO A 109 9.56 2.34 -21.16
CA PRO A 109 10.72 1.43 -21.20
C PRO A 109 11.93 2.01 -20.47
N THR A 110 11.69 2.62 -19.31
CA THR A 110 12.65 3.25 -18.43
C THR A 110 12.95 2.33 -17.26
N LYS A 111 13.99 2.69 -16.49
CA LYS A 111 14.29 2.02 -15.22
C LYS A 111 13.09 2.06 -14.24
N LEU A 112 12.27 3.11 -14.30
CA LEU A 112 11.06 3.22 -13.49
C LEU A 112 10.04 2.13 -13.84
N GLY A 113 9.71 1.96 -15.12
CA GLY A 113 8.80 0.91 -15.57
C GLY A 113 9.30 -0.50 -15.20
N ALA A 114 10.60 -0.74 -15.30
CA ALA A 114 11.21 -2.01 -14.87
C ALA A 114 11.11 -2.24 -13.34
N ASP A 115 11.30 -1.19 -12.55
CA ASP A 115 11.17 -1.26 -11.09
C ASP A 115 9.70 -1.43 -10.66
N LEU A 116 8.74 -0.75 -11.31
CA LEU A 116 7.30 -0.97 -11.08
C LEU A 116 6.87 -2.39 -11.47
N GLN A 117 7.36 -2.90 -12.60
CA GLN A 117 7.08 -4.27 -13.01
C GLN A 117 7.59 -5.29 -11.98
N ARG A 118 8.84 -5.12 -11.52
CA ARG A 118 9.46 -6.05 -10.57
C ARG A 118 8.83 -5.96 -9.19
N GLU A 119 8.60 -4.75 -8.68
CA GLU A 119 8.19 -4.57 -7.29
C GLU A 119 6.67 -4.61 -7.12
N VAL A 120 5.89 -4.21 -8.11
CA VAL A 120 4.42 -4.12 -8.00
C VAL A 120 3.74 -5.21 -8.82
N SER A 121 3.98 -5.25 -10.13
CA SER A 121 3.28 -6.20 -11.03
C SER A 121 3.55 -7.67 -10.68
N THR A 122 4.80 -8.02 -10.33
CA THR A 122 5.13 -9.41 -9.92
C THR A 122 4.41 -9.81 -8.63
N ARG A 123 4.30 -8.91 -7.64
CA ARG A 123 3.60 -9.20 -6.37
C ARG A 123 2.08 -9.31 -6.57
N LEU A 124 1.51 -8.44 -7.41
CA LEU A 124 0.09 -8.56 -7.81
C LEU A 124 -0.20 -9.88 -8.53
N ALA A 125 0.74 -10.38 -9.35
CA ALA A 125 0.58 -11.62 -10.08
C ALA A 125 0.72 -12.89 -9.21
N SER A 126 1.40 -12.81 -8.06
CA SER A 126 1.59 -13.94 -7.15
C SER A 126 0.55 -14.01 -6.02
N ALA A 127 -0.24 -12.96 -5.83
CA ALA A 127 -1.21 -12.88 -4.73
C ALA A 127 -2.40 -13.82 -4.95
N ASP A 128 -2.77 -14.56 -3.90
CA ASP A 128 -4.02 -15.33 -3.83
C ASP A 128 -5.23 -14.41 -3.62
N GLY A 129 -5.04 -13.31 -2.88
CA GLY A 129 -6.06 -12.29 -2.60
C GLY A 129 -5.48 -10.89 -2.77
N ILE A 130 -6.24 -10.02 -3.44
CA ILE A 130 -5.88 -8.61 -3.64
C ILE A 130 -7.02 -7.77 -3.08
N TYR A 131 -6.70 -6.96 -2.09
CA TYR A 131 -7.66 -6.14 -1.36
C TYR A 131 -7.34 -4.67 -1.63
N TYR A 132 -8.34 -3.86 -1.94
CA TYR A 132 -8.20 -2.43 -2.16
C TYR A 132 -8.95 -1.66 -1.07
N LEU A 133 -8.30 -0.67 -0.47
CA LEU A 133 -8.96 0.18 0.53
C LEU A 133 -9.95 1.12 -0.15
N SER A 134 -11.24 0.98 0.18
CA SER A 134 -12.27 1.92 -0.29
C SER A 134 -12.12 3.29 0.37
N GLU A 135 -12.70 4.33 -0.23
CA GLU A 135 -12.71 5.66 0.39
C GLU A 135 -13.59 5.68 1.64
N LEU A 136 -13.06 6.21 2.75
CA LEU A 136 -13.76 6.29 4.04
C LEU A 136 -14.62 7.56 4.18
N GLY A 137 -14.53 8.49 3.22
CA GLY A 137 -15.18 9.79 3.26
C GLY A 137 -14.48 10.84 4.13
N ASP A 138 -14.92 12.09 4.02
CA ASP A 138 -14.23 13.25 4.59
C ASP A 138 -14.08 13.22 6.13
N GLU A 139 -15.06 12.64 6.84
CA GLU A 139 -15.05 12.57 8.31
C GLU A 139 -13.95 11.64 8.87
N ALA A 140 -13.42 10.75 8.02
CA ALA A 140 -12.32 9.86 8.41
C ALA A 140 -10.94 10.51 8.27
N ILE A 141 -10.85 11.63 7.55
CA ILE A 141 -9.59 12.31 7.24
C ILE A 141 -9.05 13.00 8.50
N HIS A 142 -7.76 12.79 8.81
CA HIS A 142 -7.12 13.48 9.92
C HIS A 142 -6.56 14.85 9.52
N ASP A 143 -5.94 15.54 10.49
CA ASP A 143 -5.40 16.89 10.35
C ASP A 143 -4.30 17.07 9.29
N TRP A 144 -3.68 15.98 8.82
CA TRP A 144 -2.70 15.97 7.72
C TRP A 144 -3.16 15.14 6.52
N GLY A 145 -4.38 14.62 6.53
CA GLY A 145 -4.83 13.66 5.52
C GLY A 145 -5.20 14.25 4.16
N ARG A 146 -4.86 15.53 3.93
CA ARG A 146 -5.02 16.22 2.64
C ARG A 146 -3.68 16.63 2.02
N VAL A 147 -2.58 15.99 2.44
CA VAL A 147 -1.25 16.18 1.83
C VAL A 147 -1.21 15.53 0.44
N HIS A 148 -1.89 14.41 0.25
CA HIS A 148 -1.93 13.68 -1.01
C HIS A 148 -3.16 14.06 -1.84
N ASP A 149 -3.00 14.25 -3.16
CA ASP A 149 -4.12 14.38 -4.09
C ASP A 149 -4.71 13.00 -4.40
N TYR A 150 -3.85 11.97 -4.50
CA TYR A 150 -4.23 10.58 -4.68
C TYR A 150 -3.60 9.68 -3.62
N PHE A 151 -4.40 8.73 -3.11
CA PHE A 151 -3.93 7.71 -2.17
C PHE A 151 -4.57 6.37 -2.52
N HIS A 152 -3.78 5.45 -3.07
CA HIS A 152 -4.20 4.11 -3.43
C HIS A 152 -3.51 3.08 -2.54
N GLU A 153 -4.30 2.29 -1.82
CA GLU A 153 -3.77 1.26 -0.95
C GLU A 153 -4.28 -0.12 -1.36
N PHE A 154 -3.33 -1.04 -1.47
CA PHE A 154 -3.58 -2.45 -1.72
C PHE A 154 -2.97 -3.31 -0.63
N VAL A 155 -3.70 -4.37 -0.24
CA VAL A 155 -3.18 -5.44 0.60
C VAL A 155 -3.21 -6.74 -0.20
N LEU A 156 -2.05 -7.35 -0.35
CA LEU A 156 -1.86 -8.59 -1.07
C LEU A 156 -1.66 -9.73 -0.09
N VAL A 157 -2.38 -10.83 -0.27
CA VAL A 157 -2.21 -12.06 0.50
C VAL A 157 -1.64 -13.12 -0.42
N ASP A 158 -0.46 -13.65 -0.09
CA ASP A 158 0.18 -14.81 -0.71
C ASP A 158 0.32 -15.90 0.36
N ARG A 159 -0.64 -16.82 0.38
CA ARG A 159 -0.73 -17.94 1.32
C ARG A 159 0.35 -18.97 1.06
N SER A 160 0.76 -19.14 -0.21
CA SER A 160 1.81 -20.09 -0.57
C SER A 160 3.16 -19.70 0.04
N ALA A 161 3.43 -18.39 0.12
CA ALA A 161 4.64 -17.84 0.72
C ALA A 161 4.48 -17.43 2.19
N GLY A 162 3.25 -17.47 2.74
CA GLY A 162 2.95 -17.01 4.09
C GLY A 162 3.18 -15.50 4.27
N ARG A 163 2.81 -14.71 3.26
CA ARG A 163 3.13 -13.28 3.17
C ARG A 163 1.90 -12.41 2.98
N ILE A 164 1.87 -11.31 3.71
CA ILE A 164 0.97 -10.19 3.47
C ILE A 164 1.81 -8.98 3.05
N THR A 165 1.41 -8.32 1.98
CA THR A 165 2.13 -7.14 1.45
C THR A 165 1.18 -5.95 1.41
N LEU A 166 1.55 -4.88 2.11
CA LEU A 166 0.93 -3.56 1.97
C LEU A 166 1.63 -2.81 0.84
N ILE A 167 0.86 -2.28 -0.10
CA ILE A 167 1.33 -1.39 -1.17
C ILE A 167 0.54 -0.10 -1.07
N VAL A 168 1.25 1.02 -0.92
CA VAL A 168 0.69 2.37 -0.98
C VAL A 168 1.28 3.09 -2.19
N ALA A 169 0.42 3.61 -3.06
CA ALA A 169 0.78 4.44 -4.20
C ALA A 169 0.09 5.80 -4.05
N ALA A 170 0.88 6.86 -3.93
CA ALA A 170 0.39 8.21 -3.62
C ALA A 170 1.34 9.31 -4.16
N ASP A 171 0.91 10.56 -4.06
CA ASP A 171 1.68 11.77 -4.42
C ASP A 171 1.72 12.78 -3.28
N ASP A 172 2.73 13.65 -3.29
CA ASP A 172 2.95 14.72 -2.28
C ASP A 172 2.73 16.13 -2.84
#